data_AF-A0A930MQZ8-F1
#
_entry.id   AF-A0A930MQZ8-F1
#
_cell.length_a   1.000
_cell.length_b   1.000
_cell.length_c   1.000
_cell.angle_alpha   90.00
_cell.angle_beta   90.00
_cell.angle_gamma   90.00
#
_symmetry.space_group_name_H-M   'P 1'
#
loop_
_entity.id
_entity.type
_entity.pdbx_description
1 polymer ?
#
loop_
_entity_poly.entity_id
_entity_poly.type
_entity_poly.pdbx_seq_one_letter_code
_entity_poly.pdbx_strand_id
1 'polypeptide(L)'
;KDVVASGRSTVSAADRVGNITTGANFIKNNFKNTGEIVNDPVGAPGMGANWSDTTAVPGVTLKFSTVRQQIVTYSGDMRYISMVKQNGSTEPTADTVNKTGLDIFGRDLFDDKNSGNEPSGTAMVNSMLTVYAKTNAADPHWLSSDGISLADTANQVTLQAHTETGARTQLYKNMTDILTDHGENITRDITNVSSTDVAELAMKMMQQQTVMSMSLSMGARILPLSLVDYLR
;
A
#
# COMPACT_ATOMS: atom_id res chain seq x y z
N LYS A 1 34.45 27.01 16.12
CA LYS A 1 34.37 28.47 16.39
C LYS A 1 33.38 29.04 15.40
N ASP A 2 32.40 29.80 15.88
CA ASP A 2 31.30 30.30 15.06
C ASP A 2 31.82 31.08 13.84
N VAL A 3 31.50 30.62 12.64
CA VAL A 3 31.96 31.24 11.39
C VAL A 3 31.27 32.58 11.12
N VAL A 4 30.12 32.81 11.76
CA VAL A 4 29.40 34.09 11.69
C VAL A 4 30.15 35.16 12.48
N ALA A 5 30.69 34.80 13.66
CA ALA A 5 31.59 35.67 14.44
C ALA A 5 32.93 35.94 13.72
N SER A 6 33.24 35.16 12.68
CA SER A 6 34.44 35.28 11.86
C SER A 6 34.22 36.10 10.58
N GLY A 7 33.05 36.75 10.42
CA GLY A 7 32.73 37.60 9.28
C GLY A 7 32.36 36.86 7.99
N ARG A 8 32.15 35.52 8.05
CA ARG A 8 31.73 34.71 6.90
C ARG A 8 30.21 34.60 6.88
N SER A 9 29.60 34.87 5.72
CA SER A 9 28.16 34.77 5.49
C SER A 9 27.69 33.36 5.09
N THR A 10 28.62 32.43 4.89
CA THR A 10 28.32 31.06 4.47
C THR A 10 29.13 30.03 5.28
N VAL A 11 28.40 29.06 5.82
CA VAL A 11 28.91 27.84 6.46
C VAL A 11 29.17 26.78 5.39
N SER A 12 30.33 26.12 5.46
CA SER A 12 30.66 24.95 4.65
C SER A 12 30.71 23.68 5.50
N ALA A 13 30.66 22.51 4.87
CA ALA A 13 30.80 21.22 5.57
C ALA A 13 32.16 21.06 6.30
N ALA A 14 33.16 21.90 6.00
CA ALA A 14 34.44 21.90 6.71
C ALA A 14 34.42 22.70 8.02
N ASP A 15 33.40 23.54 8.24
CA ASP A 15 33.28 24.42 9.42
C ASP A 15 32.64 23.70 10.63
N ARG A 16 32.48 22.37 10.56
CA ARG A 16 31.94 21.53 11.63
C ARG A 16 32.83 21.57 12.88
N VAL A 17 32.19 21.68 14.05
CA VAL A 17 32.87 21.82 15.36
C VAL A 17 33.59 20.54 15.80
N GLY A 18 33.33 19.42 15.13
CA GLY A 18 34.04 18.15 15.29
C GLY A 18 33.71 17.20 14.13
N ASN A 19 34.55 16.20 13.93
CA ASN A 19 34.30 15.12 12.98
C ASN A 19 34.33 13.79 13.72
N ILE A 20 33.15 13.20 13.96
CA ILE A 20 33.05 11.84 14.48
C ILE A 20 33.36 10.92 13.31
N THR A 21 34.55 10.32 13.32
CA THR A 21 34.95 9.40 12.26
C THR A 21 34.23 8.07 12.50
N THR A 22 33.12 7.88 11.80
CA THR A 22 32.34 6.65 11.86
C THR A 22 32.76 5.70 10.74
N GLY A 23 33.01 4.44 11.09
CA GLY A 23 33.29 3.39 10.11
C GLY A 23 32.04 3.02 9.30
N ALA A 24 32.21 2.21 8.26
CA ALA A 24 31.08 1.65 7.52
C ALA A 24 30.12 0.88 8.46
N ASN A 25 28.82 0.92 8.17
CA ASN A 25 27.76 0.28 8.97
C ASN A 25 27.70 0.74 10.43
N PHE A 26 28.12 1.98 10.72
CA PHE A 26 28.11 2.52 12.08
C PHE A 26 26.77 2.34 12.81
N ILE A 27 25.66 2.52 12.11
CA ILE A 27 24.33 2.41 12.71
C ILE A 27 24.02 0.96 13.05
N LYS A 28 24.03 0.04 12.08
CA LYS A 28 23.85 -1.40 12.33
C LYS A 28 24.75 -1.98 13.42
N ASN A 29 25.97 -1.46 13.49
CA ASN A 29 26.96 -1.88 14.48
C ASN A 29 26.56 -1.46 15.89
N ASN A 30 25.91 -0.32 16.08
CA ASN A 30 25.63 0.24 17.41
C ASN A 30 24.14 0.19 17.81
N PHE A 31 23.25 0.08 16.83
CA PHE A 31 21.80 0.13 17.00
C PHE A 31 21.11 -0.99 16.22
N LYS A 32 20.12 -1.61 16.85
CA LYS A 32 19.17 -2.49 16.16
C LYS A 32 18.31 -1.67 15.20
N ASN A 33 17.63 -2.34 14.29
CA ASN A 33 16.69 -1.71 13.37
C ASN A 33 15.48 -1.05 14.04
N THR A 34 15.23 -1.33 15.31
CA THR A 34 14.20 -0.67 16.13
C THR A 34 14.72 0.57 16.89
N GLY A 35 15.98 0.96 16.70
CA GLY A 35 16.63 2.06 17.40
C GLY A 35 17.18 1.73 18.79
N GLU A 36 17.03 0.48 19.24
CA GLU A 36 17.66 0.01 20.47
C GLU A 36 19.17 -0.02 20.36
N ILE A 37 19.86 0.41 21.42
CA ILE A 37 21.30 0.17 21.52
C ILE A 37 21.59 -1.33 21.55
N VAL A 38 22.55 -1.77 20.72
CA VAL A 38 23.09 -3.12 20.80
C VAL A 38 23.85 -3.27 22.13
N ASN A 39 23.44 -4.26 22.92
CA ASN A 39 24.06 -4.58 24.19
C ASN A 39 24.14 -6.10 24.36
N ASP A 40 24.80 -6.76 23.40
CA ASP A 40 25.06 -8.19 23.45
C ASP A 40 26.49 -8.44 23.96
N PRO A 41 26.68 -8.86 25.22
CA PRO A 41 27.99 -9.12 25.79
C PRO A 41 28.71 -10.35 25.21
N VAL A 42 28.02 -11.21 24.44
CA VAL A 42 28.57 -12.46 23.90
C VAL A 42 28.81 -12.38 22.38
N GLY A 43 27.85 -11.85 21.63
CA GLY A 43 27.92 -11.74 20.16
C GLY A 43 28.53 -10.43 19.63
N ALA A 44 28.50 -9.35 20.42
CA ALA A 44 28.99 -8.02 20.02
C ALA A 44 29.58 -7.21 21.20
N PRO A 45 30.57 -7.76 21.94
CA PRO A 45 31.15 -7.10 23.10
C PRO A 45 31.82 -5.77 22.68
N GLY A 46 31.35 -4.66 23.26
CA GLY A 46 31.90 -3.32 23.00
C GLY A 46 31.09 -2.46 22.03
N MET A 47 30.05 -3.01 21.41
CA MET A 47 29.21 -2.28 20.46
C MET A 47 28.08 -1.54 21.17
N GLY A 48 27.63 -0.39 20.63
CA GLY A 48 26.49 0.37 21.13
C GLY A 48 26.66 0.90 22.56
N ALA A 49 26.35 0.07 23.56
CA ALA A 49 26.34 0.44 24.99
C ALA A 49 27.71 0.87 25.53
N ASN A 50 28.79 0.31 24.97
CA ASN A 50 30.17 0.63 25.34
C ASN A 50 30.85 1.60 24.36
N TRP A 51 30.14 2.08 23.35
CA TRP A 51 30.70 3.02 22.38
C TRP A 51 31.00 4.37 23.04
N SER A 52 32.20 4.89 22.77
CA SER A 52 32.57 6.25 23.14
C SER A 52 33.60 6.83 22.19
N ASP A 53 33.56 8.15 21.97
CA ASP A 53 34.56 8.87 21.20
C ASP A 53 35.16 10.01 22.06
N THR A 54 36.46 9.96 22.30
CA THR A 54 37.23 10.97 23.03
C THR A 54 38.11 11.84 22.13
N THR A 55 38.06 11.60 20.81
CA THR A 55 38.94 12.19 19.81
C THR A 55 38.24 13.27 18.98
N ALA A 56 36.92 13.21 18.85
CA ALA A 56 36.13 14.20 18.10
C ALA A 56 36.16 15.60 18.73
N VAL A 57 36.21 15.69 20.07
CA VAL A 57 36.29 16.95 20.81
C VAL A 57 37.32 16.81 21.94
N PRO A 58 38.40 17.61 21.96
CA PRO A 58 39.42 17.53 23.01
C PRO A 58 38.82 17.71 24.41
N GLY A 59 39.07 16.73 25.30
CA GLY A 59 38.63 16.76 26.69
C GLY A 59 37.18 16.35 26.95
N VAL A 60 36.43 15.94 25.91
CA VAL A 60 35.04 15.49 26.04
C VAL A 60 34.93 14.03 25.59
N THR A 61 34.29 13.20 26.41
CA THR A 61 33.92 11.83 26.02
C THR A 61 32.48 11.82 25.52
N LEU A 62 32.29 11.60 24.23
CA LEU A 62 30.98 11.42 23.61
C LEU A 62 30.49 10.00 23.88
N LYS A 63 29.22 9.87 24.28
CA LYS A 63 28.50 8.60 24.45
C LYS A 63 27.06 8.76 23.98
N PHE A 64 26.40 7.67 23.67
CA PHE A 64 24.98 7.71 23.33
C PHE A 64 24.13 8.01 24.57
N SER A 65 23.16 8.90 24.40
CA SER A 65 22.09 9.12 25.38
C SER A 65 20.87 8.31 24.96
N THR A 66 20.31 7.53 25.88
CA THR A 66 19.16 6.67 25.62
C THR A 66 17.93 7.12 26.40
N VAL A 67 16.76 6.89 25.82
CA VAL A 67 15.47 7.01 26.51
C VAL A 67 14.89 5.62 26.76
N ARG A 68 14.31 5.41 27.95
CA ARG A 68 13.59 4.18 28.25
C ARG A 68 12.16 4.30 27.72
N GLN A 69 11.79 3.40 26.82
CA GLN A 69 10.49 3.40 26.18
C GLN A 69 10.01 1.97 25.89
N GLN A 70 8.73 1.84 25.59
CA GLN A 70 8.21 0.65 24.93
C GLN A 70 8.64 0.66 23.47
N ILE A 71 8.78 -0.53 22.88
CA ILE A 71 9.20 -0.70 21.49
C ILE A 71 8.24 -1.64 20.82
N VAL A 72 7.77 -1.25 19.64
CA VAL A 72 6.87 -2.04 18.81
C VAL A 72 7.70 -2.82 17.81
N THR A 73 7.35 -4.09 17.65
CA THR A 73 7.94 -5.00 16.66
C THR A 73 6.87 -5.43 15.67
N TYR A 74 7.14 -5.30 14.39
CA TYR A 74 6.25 -5.79 13.34
C TYR A 74 6.42 -7.31 13.19
N SER A 75 5.32 -8.06 13.23
CA SER A 75 5.31 -9.52 13.04
C SER A 75 4.65 -9.96 11.73
N GLY A 76 4.44 -9.02 10.80
CA GLY A 76 3.90 -9.33 9.47
C GLY A 76 4.98 -9.69 8.46
N ASP A 77 4.54 -10.11 7.27
CA ASP A 77 5.42 -10.32 6.13
C ASP A 77 5.68 -8.98 5.39
N MET A 78 6.93 -8.76 4.98
CA MET A 78 7.35 -7.61 4.18
C MET A 78 7.32 -7.92 2.67
N ARG A 79 6.79 -9.07 2.27
CA ARG A 79 6.61 -9.43 0.87
C ARG A 79 5.30 -8.88 0.33
N TYR A 80 5.37 -8.43 -0.91
CA TYR A 80 4.19 -8.06 -1.66
C TYR A 80 3.53 -9.31 -2.26
N ILE A 81 2.20 -9.37 -2.19
CA ILE A 81 1.38 -10.28 -2.97
C ILE A 81 1.34 -9.69 -4.38
N SER A 82 1.90 -10.44 -5.33
CA SER A 82 1.95 -10.04 -6.73
C SER A 82 0.84 -10.72 -7.53
N MET A 83 0.27 -9.97 -8.48
CA MET A 83 -0.63 -10.54 -9.49
C MET A 83 0.18 -11.24 -10.59
N VAL A 84 -0.46 -12.13 -11.36
CA VAL A 84 0.19 -12.84 -12.46
C VAL A 84 0.72 -11.83 -13.48
N LYS A 85 2.03 -11.82 -13.67
CA LYS A 85 2.74 -10.88 -14.55
C LYS A 85 2.20 -11.00 -15.98
N GLN A 86 1.58 -9.96 -16.53
CA GLN A 86 1.49 -9.85 -17.98
C GLN A 86 2.91 -9.64 -18.51
N ASN A 87 3.23 -10.17 -19.71
CA ASN A 87 4.55 -9.95 -20.31
C ASN A 87 4.77 -8.44 -20.54
N GLY A 88 5.64 -7.83 -19.74
CA GLY A 88 5.88 -6.38 -19.74
C GLY A 88 6.86 -5.93 -18.65
N SER A 89 7.14 -4.63 -18.59
CA SER A 89 7.96 -4.01 -17.54
C SER A 89 7.26 -4.11 -16.18
N THR A 90 8.02 -4.40 -15.12
CA THR A 90 7.50 -4.38 -13.75
C THR A 90 7.07 -2.98 -13.37
N GLU A 91 5.82 -2.81 -12.97
CA GLU A 91 5.29 -1.55 -12.44
C GLU A 91 4.76 -1.83 -11.02
N PRO A 92 5.57 -1.55 -9.97
CA PRO A 92 5.24 -1.93 -8.59
C PRO A 92 3.89 -1.41 -8.11
N THR A 93 3.43 -0.26 -8.63
CA THR A 93 2.15 0.33 -8.28
C THR A 93 0.94 -0.47 -8.77
N ALA A 94 1.09 -1.16 -9.91
CA ALA A 94 0.07 -1.98 -10.57
C ALA A 94 0.22 -3.49 -10.26
N ASP A 95 1.45 -3.94 -10.00
CA ASP A 95 1.78 -5.38 -9.87
C ASP A 95 1.62 -5.92 -8.43
N THR A 96 1.34 -5.06 -7.45
CA THR A 96 1.18 -5.43 -6.03
C THR A 96 -0.17 -4.98 -5.46
N VAL A 97 -0.83 -5.89 -4.75
CA VAL A 97 -2.19 -5.67 -4.23
C VAL A 97 -2.23 -5.31 -2.74
N ASN A 98 -1.14 -5.55 -2.00
CA ASN A 98 -1.03 -5.25 -0.58
C ASN A 98 0.01 -4.16 -0.30
N LYS A 99 -0.09 -3.59 0.90
CA LYS A 99 0.91 -2.71 1.50
C LYS A 99 1.55 -3.42 2.68
N THR A 100 2.86 -3.27 2.82
CA THR A 100 3.63 -3.83 3.93
C THR A 100 3.68 -2.85 5.10
N GLY A 101 4.07 -3.31 6.29
CA GLY A 101 4.29 -2.40 7.44
C GLY A 101 5.29 -1.28 7.14
N LEU A 102 6.27 -1.55 6.27
CA LEU A 102 7.23 -0.56 5.80
C LEU A 102 6.60 0.56 4.96
N ASP A 103 5.63 0.22 4.11
CA ASP A 103 4.96 1.21 3.25
C ASP A 103 4.03 2.12 4.06
N ILE A 104 3.52 1.62 5.20
CA ILE A 104 2.57 2.34 6.05
C ILE A 104 3.31 3.16 7.12
N PHE A 105 4.32 2.57 7.75
CA PHE A 105 5.02 3.16 8.89
C PHE A 105 6.39 3.74 8.53
N GLY A 106 6.76 3.71 7.25
CA GLY A 106 7.96 4.35 6.72
C GLY A 106 9.26 3.74 7.25
N ARG A 107 10.33 4.52 7.08
CA ARG A 107 11.69 4.21 7.55
C ARG A 107 12.24 5.36 8.37
N ASP A 108 13.15 5.04 9.28
CA ASP A 108 13.93 6.01 10.04
C ASP A 108 15.44 5.76 9.87
N LEU A 109 16.24 6.53 10.59
CA LEU A 109 17.70 6.44 10.58
C LEU A 109 18.23 5.02 10.93
N PHE A 110 17.46 4.23 11.68
CA PHE A 110 17.89 2.93 12.18
C PHE A 110 17.57 1.78 11.23
N ASP A 111 16.69 2.00 10.24
CA ASP A 111 16.20 0.94 9.36
C ASP A 111 16.14 1.34 7.86
N ASP A 112 16.71 2.49 7.51
CA ASP A 112 16.95 2.88 6.11
C ASP A 112 18.10 2.08 5.47
N LYS A 113 18.26 2.22 4.15
CA LYS A 113 19.31 1.53 3.39
C LYS A 113 20.74 1.94 3.80
N ASN A 114 20.94 3.17 4.26
CA ASN A 114 22.22 3.71 4.70
C ASN A 114 22.60 3.23 6.12
N SER A 115 21.62 2.83 6.93
CA SER A 115 21.83 2.27 8.26
C SER A 115 22.58 0.92 8.24
N GLY A 116 22.44 0.18 7.14
CA GLY A 116 22.93 -1.19 6.96
C GLY A 116 22.05 -2.25 7.61
N ASN A 117 21.00 -1.85 8.35
CA ASN A 117 20.02 -2.72 8.99
C ASN A 117 18.91 -3.16 8.03
N GLU A 118 18.27 -4.27 8.38
CA GLU A 118 17.03 -4.70 7.73
C GLU A 118 15.86 -3.81 8.16
N PRO A 119 14.90 -3.50 7.27
CA PRO A 119 13.84 -2.55 7.62
C PRO A 119 12.92 -3.12 8.71
N SER A 120 12.51 -2.29 9.68
CA SER A 120 11.76 -2.74 10.86
C SER A 120 10.25 -2.81 10.63
N GLY A 121 9.73 -2.00 9.71
CA GLY A 121 8.29 -1.83 9.49
C GLY A 121 7.56 -1.17 10.67
N THR A 122 8.28 -0.50 11.58
CA THR A 122 7.71 0.12 12.81
C THR A 122 8.23 1.52 13.10
N ALA A 123 9.05 2.09 12.21
CA ALA A 123 9.79 3.33 12.41
C ALA A 123 8.91 4.50 12.92
N MET A 124 7.78 4.78 12.24
CA MET A 124 6.86 5.86 12.63
C MET A 124 6.31 5.66 14.06
N VAL A 125 5.87 4.45 14.39
CA VAL A 125 5.25 4.15 15.69
C VAL A 125 6.28 4.26 16.82
N ASN A 126 7.48 3.73 16.62
CA ASN A 126 8.57 3.81 17.60
C ASN A 126 9.07 5.25 17.78
N SER A 127 9.07 6.04 16.71
CA SER A 127 9.35 7.48 16.77
C SER A 127 8.31 8.23 17.62
N MET A 128 7.01 7.93 17.46
CA MET A 128 5.96 8.56 18.28
C MET A 128 6.00 8.13 19.73
N LEU A 129 6.38 6.88 19.99
CA LEU A 129 6.57 6.37 21.35
C LEU A 129 7.75 7.06 22.06
N THR A 130 8.76 7.47 21.29
CA THR A 130 9.88 8.30 21.75
C THR A 130 9.42 9.69 22.15
N VAL A 131 8.63 10.35 21.30
CA VAL A 131 8.04 11.66 21.62
C VAL A 131 7.16 11.57 22.86
N TYR A 132 6.35 10.52 22.99
CA TYR A 132 5.52 10.28 24.17
C TYR A 132 6.36 10.10 25.45
N ALA A 133 7.39 9.25 25.41
CA ALA A 133 8.26 9.01 26.56
C ALA A 133 8.98 10.30 27.01
N LYS A 134 9.47 11.10 26.06
CA LYS A 134 10.14 12.39 26.33
C LYS A 134 9.18 13.46 26.84
N THR A 135 7.94 13.47 26.35
CA THR A 135 6.87 14.34 26.86
C THR A 135 6.54 14.02 28.31
N ASN A 136 6.38 12.74 28.64
CA ASN A 136 6.13 12.29 30.01
C ASN A 136 7.31 12.55 30.95
N ALA A 137 8.53 12.54 30.43
CA ALA A 137 9.73 12.88 31.18
C ALA A 137 9.89 14.40 31.42
N ALA A 138 8.99 15.23 30.89
CA ALA A 138 9.01 16.69 30.99
C ALA A 138 10.36 17.29 30.55
N ASP A 139 10.84 16.91 29.36
CA ASP A 139 12.07 17.42 28.73
C ASP A 139 11.72 18.47 27.64
N PRO A 140 11.46 19.75 28.01
CA PRO A 140 11.01 20.76 27.06
C PRO A 140 12.10 21.19 26.07
N HIS A 141 13.38 21.01 26.42
CA HIS A 141 14.49 21.35 25.54
C HIS A 141 14.61 20.35 24.38
N TRP A 142 14.50 19.05 24.69
CA TRP A 142 14.46 18.04 23.64
C TRP A 142 13.22 18.16 22.76
N LEU A 143 12.05 18.46 23.35
CA LEU A 143 10.81 18.64 22.60
C LEU A 143 10.90 19.79 21.60
N SER A 144 11.47 20.94 22.00
CA SER A 144 11.56 22.10 21.12
C SER A 144 12.63 21.99 20.04
N SER A 145 13.72 21.23 20.30
CA SER A 145 14.77 21.00 19.31
C SER A 145 14.39 19.87 18.35
N ASP A 146 14.19 18.67 18.87
CA ASP A 146 14.17 17.44 18.07
C ASP A 146 12.78 16.80 18.05
N GLY A 147 12.03 16.91 19.15
CA GLY A 147 10.74 16.25 19.32
C GLY A 147 9.69 16.70 18.30
N ILE A 148 9.60 18.01 18.01
CA ILE A 148 8.68 18.54 16.99
C ILE A 148 9.05 18.02 15.59
N SER A 149 10.34 18.02 15.23
CA SER A 149 10.80 17.52 13.93
C SER A 149 10.51 16.02 13.75
N LEU A 150 10.69 15.24 14.81
CA LEU A 150 10.36 13.82 14.82
C LEU A 150 8.85 13.58 14.71
N ALA A 151 8.04 14.35 15.44
CA ALA A 151 6.57 14.35 15.36
C ALA A 151 6.06 14.67 13.96
N ASP A 152 6.60 15.72 13.33
CA ASP A 152 6.19 16.16 12.00
C ASP A 152 6.54 15.12 10.94
N THR A 153 7.75 14.54 11.00
CA THR A 153 8.17 13.46 10.10
C THR A 153 7.25 12.23 10.20
N ALA A 154 6.90 11.81 11.42
CA ALA A 154 5.99 10.69 11.63
C ALA A 154 4.56 10.98 11.14
N ASN A 155 4.09 12.21 11.36
CA ASN A 155 2.80 12.66 10.85
C ASN A 155 2.81 12.64 9.32
N GLN A 156 3.86 13.15 8.67
CA GLN A 156 4.02 13.14 7.22
C GLN A 156 3.96 11.72 6.64
N VAL A 157 4.64 10.75 7.26
CA VAL A 157 4.56 9.32 6.86
C VAL A 157 3.11 8.82 6.93
N THR A 158 2.40 9.18 8.00
CA THR A 158 0.98 8.81 8.18
C THR A 158 0.09 9.44 7.11
N LEU A 159 0.27 10.74 6.81
CA LEU A 159 -0.49 11.44 5.78
C LEU A 159 -0.24 10.83 4.38
N GLN A 160 1.00 10.45 4.09
CA GLN A 160 1.35 9.81 2.84
C GLN A 160 0.66 8.45 2.69
N ALA A 161 0.74 7.61 3.72
CA ALA A 161 0.08 6.30 3.73
C ALA A 161 -1.45 6.42 3.59
N HIS A 162 -2.05 7.42 4.26
CA HIS A 162 -3.48 7.70 4.14
C HIS A 162 -3.87 8.16 2.73
N THR A 163 -3.10 9.08 2.14
CA THR A 163 -3.34 9.58 0.78
C THR A 163 -3.27 8.46 -0.25
N GLU A 164 -2.26 7.59 -0.14
CA GLU A 164 -2.12 6.46 -1.05
C GLU A 164 -3.26 5.44 -0.90
N THR A 165 -3.62 5.09 0.34
CA THR A 165 -4.73 4.18 0.62
C THR A 165 -6.07 4.74 0.13
N GLY A 166 -6.27 6.05 0.29
CA GLY A 166 -7.44 6.77 -0.22
C GLY A 166 -7.52 6.71 -1.76
N ALA A 167 -6.42 6.98 -2.45
CA ALA A 167 -6.35 6.89 -3.90
C ALA A 167 -6.68 5.47 -4.42
N ARG A 168 -6.11 4.44 -3.79
CA ARG A 168 -6.40 3.03 -4.14
C ARG A 168 -7.85 2.65 -3.88
N THR A 169 -8.41 3.09 -2.75
CA THR A 169 -9.83 2.86 -2.44
C THR A 169 -10.74 3.49 -3.49
N GLN A 170 -10.40 4.69 -3.96
CA GLN A 170 -11.16 5.35 -5.02
C GLN A 170 -11.07 4.60 -6.36
N LEU A 171 -9.89 4.10 -6.73
CA LEU A 171 -9.72 3.28 -7.93
C LEU A 171 -10.58 2.01 -7.86
N TYR A 172 -10.63 1.32 -6.72
CA TYR A 172 -11.46 0.14 -6.56
C TYR A 172 -12.95 0.43 -6.63
N LYS A 173 -13.42 1.54 -6.05
CA LYS A 173 -14.81 1.98 -6.22
C LYS A 173 -15.14 2.24 -7.68
N ASN A 174 -14.32 3.01 -8.39
CA ASN A 174 -14.52 3.30 -9.81
C ASN A 174 -14.55 2.02 -10.67
N MET A 175 -13.67 1.06 -10.40
CA MET A 175 -13.68 -0.24 -11.09
C MET A 175 -14.93 -1.05 -10.80
N THR A 176 -15.43 -0.98 -9.55
CA THR A 176 -16.65 -1.68 -9.14
C THR A 176 -17.86 -1.09 -9.87
N ASP A 177 -17.93 0.23 -10.00
CA ASP A 177 -18.98 0.93 -10.74
C ASP A 177 -18.94 0.54 -12.23
N ILE A 178 -17.77 0.58 -12.87
CA ILE A 178 -17.61 0.16 -14.27
C ILE A 178 -18.03 -1.30 -14.49
N LEU A 179 -17.61 -2.22 -13.61
CA LEU A 179 -17.97 -3.63 -13.73
C LEU A 179 -19.46 -3.86 -13.48
N THR A 180 -20.08 -3.06 -12.61
CA THR A 180 -21.53 -3.10 -12.37
C THR A 180 -22.30 -2.60 -13.58
N ASP A 181 -21.91 -1.47 -14.15
CA ASP A 181 -22.50 -0.90 -15.37
C ASP A 181 -22.36 -1.86 -16.56
N HIS A 182 -21.19 -2.50 -16.71
CA HIS A 182 -20.99 -3.54 -17.71
C HIS A 182 -21.90 -4.75 -17.47
N GLY A 183 -22.06 -5.18 -16.21
CA GLY A 183 -22.95 -6.26 -15.84
C GLY A 183 -24.41 -5.97 -16.18
N GLU A 184 -24.90 -4.76 -15.90
CA GLU A 184 -26.25 -4.32 -16.24
C GLU A 184 -26.44 -4.26 -17.77
N ASN A 185 -25.50 -3.66 -18.50
CA ASN A 185 -25.57 -3.57 -19.96
C ASN A 185 -25.57 -4.96 -20.62
N ILE A 186 -24.67 -5.85 -20.20
CA ILE A 186 -24.62 -7.24 -20.70
C ILE A 186 -25.94 -7.96 -20.40
N THR A 187 -26.48 -7.82 -19.18
CA THR A 187 -27.75 -8.45 -18.80
C THR A 187 -28.91 -7.91 -19.65
N ARG A 188 -28.95 -6.60 -19.87
CA ARG A 188 -29.95 -5.94 -20.71
C ARG A 188 -29.84 -6.40 -22.16
N ASP A 189 -28.64 -6.50 -22.71
CA ASP A 189 -28.41 -6.93 -24.08
C ASP A 189 -28.79 -8.42 -24.26
N ILE A 190 -28.44 -9.29 -23.31
CA ILE A 190 -28.89 -10.69 -23.28
C ILE A 190 -30.42 -10.76 -23.24
N THR A 191 -31.05 -9.96 -22.39
CA THR A 191 -32.51 -9.93 -22.26
C THR A 191 -33.17 -9.47 -23.56
N ASN A 192 -32.65 -8.41 -24.19
CA ASN A 192 -33.17 -7.89 -25.45
C ASN A 192 -33.03 -8.90 -26.59
N VAL A 193 -31.88 -9.57 -26.72
CA VAL A 193 -31.67 -10.60 -27.75
C VAL A 193 -32.54 -11.83 -27.49
N SER A 194 -32.62 -12.31 -26.24
CA SER A 194 -33.37 -13.53 -25.93
C SER A 194 -34.88 -13.32 -25.89
N SER A 195 -35.39 -12.17 -25.45
CA SER A 195 -36.82 -11.95 -25.19
C SER A 195 -37.59 -11.45 -26.42
N THR A 196 -36.93 -10.73 -27.33
CA THR A 196 -37.60 -10.16 -28.51
C THR A 196 -37.95 -11.24 -29.54
N ASP A 197 -37.10 -12.26 -29.70
CA ASP A 197 -37.34 -13.34 -30.67
C ASP A 197 -38.41 -14.34 -30.19
N VAL A 198 -38.63 -14.51 -28.88
CA VAL A 198 -39.69 -15.43 -28.40
C VAL A 198 -41.09 -14.90 -28.69
N ALA A 199 -41.29 -13.58 -28.61
CA ALA A 199 -42.58 -12.95 -28.89
C ALA A 199 -42.91 -13.01 -30.40
N GLU A 200 -41.92 -12.75 -31.26
CA GLU A 200 -42.09 -12.87 -32.71
C GLU A 200 -42.23 -14.33 -33.15
N LEU A 201 -41.46 -15.25 -32.58
CA LEU A 201 -41.58 -16.69 -32.83
C LEU A 201 -42.94 -17.23 -32.40
N ALA A 202 -43.46 -16.82 -31.23
CA ALA A 202 -44.80 -17.20 -30.77
C ALA A 202 -45.90 -16.70 -31.73
N MET A 203 -45.78 -15.46 -32.21
CA MET A 203 -46.69 -14.90 -33.22
C MET A 203 -46.61 -15.66 -34.55
N LYS A 204 -45.40 -15.97 -35.03
CA LYS A 204 -45.21 -16.78 -36.25
C LYS A 204 -45.75 -18.20 -36.09
N MET A 205 -45.60 -18.83 -34.92
CA MET A 205 -46.21 -20.13 -34.63
C MET A 205 -47.73 -20.08 -34.64
N MET A 206 -48.35 -19.05 -34.03
CA MET A 206 -49.81 -18.86 -34.09
C MET A 206 -50.31 -18.63 -35.52
N GLN A 207 -49.60 -17.82 -36.30
CA GLN A 207 -49.90 -17.61 -37.71
C GLN A 207 -49.77 -18.93 -38.50
N GLN A 208 -48.69 -19.69 -38.31
CA GLN A 208 -48.52 -20.98 -38.96
C GLN A 208 -49.60 -21.98 -38.55
N GLN A 209 -49.97 -22.07 -37.28
CA GLN A 209 -51.04 -22.95 -36.82
C GLN A 209 -52.41 -22.56 -37.42
N THR A 210 -52.66 -21.26 -37.56
CA THR A 210 -53.86 -20.74 -38.25
C THR A 210 -53.84 -21.08 -39.74
N VAL A 211 -52.72 -20.86 -40.43
CA VAL A 211 -52.57 -21.21 -41.85
C VAL A 211 -52.68 -22.72 -42.05
N MET A 212 -52.14 -23.52 -41.14
CA MET A 212 -52.19 -24.98 -41.19
C MET A 212 -53.62 -25.50 -40.96
N SER A 213 -54.38 -24.91 -40.04
CA SER A 213 -55.81 -25.25 -39.85
C SER A 213 -56.68 -24.76 -41.01
N MET A 214 -56.38 -23.60 -41.59
CA MET A 214 -56.99 -23.14 -42.84
C MET A 214 -56.64 -24.05 -44.02
N SER A 215 -55.39 -24.51 -44.12
CA SER A 215 -54.93 -25.42 -45.16
C SER A 215 -55.54 -26.81 -45.01
N LEU A 216 -55.69 -27.33 -43.80
CA LEU A 216 -56.41 -28.58 -43.52
C LEU A 216 -57.90 -28.45 -43.85
N SER A 217 -58.53 -27.33 -43.51
CA SER A 217 -59.93 -27.02 -43.84
C SER A 217 -60.14 -26.89 -45.36
N MET A 218 -59.27 -26.17 -46.05
CA MET A 218 -59.29 -26.05 -47.52
C MET A 218 -58.93 -27.36 -48.20
N GLY A 219 -57.97 -28.12 -47.66
CA GLY A 219 -57.60 -29.46 -48.12
C GLY A 219 -58.75 -30.45 -47.98
N ALA A 220 -59.50 -30.40 -46.88
CA ALA A 220 -60.73 -31.19 -46.70
C ALA A 220 -61.87 -30.77 -47.66
N ARG A 221 -61.81 -29.56 -48.23
CA ARG A 221 -62.77 -29.05 -49.22
C ARG A 221 -62.33 -29.32 -50.68
N ILE A 222 -61.03 -29.45 -50.92
CA ILE A 222 -60.42 -29.73 -52.24
C ILE A 222 -60.24 -31.22 -52.46
N LEU A 223 -60.03 -32.01 -51.41
CA LEU A 223 -60.32 -33.44 -51.45
C LEU A 223 -61.83 -33.53 -51.66
N PRO A 224 -62.31 -33.95 -52.85
CA PRO A 224 -63.73 -33.99 -53.12
C PRO A 224 -64.38 -34.91 -52.07
N LEU A 225 -65.60 -34.57 -51.60
CA LEU A 225 -66.49 -35.60 -51.08
C LEU A 225 -66.46 -36.71 -52.12
N SER A 226 -66.03 -37.90 -51.70
CA SER A 226 -65.85 -39.03 -52.61
C SER A 226 -67.11 -39.19 -53.47
N LEU A 227 -66.92 -39.54 -54.74
CA LEU A 227 -67.95 -39.93 -55.73
C LEU A 227 -68.99 -40.97 -55.22
N VAL A 228 -68.89 -41.43 -53.98
CA VAL A 228 -69.87 -42.27 -53.26
C VAL A 228 -71.11 -41.47 -52.81
N ASP A 229 -71.06 -40.13 -52.72
CA ASP A 229 -72.22 -39.30 -52.32
C ASP A 229 -72.96 -38.61 -53.49
N TYR A 230 -72.53 -38.86 -54.74
CA TYR A 230 -73.30 -38.48 -55.94
C TYR A 230 -74.17 -39.62 -56.47
N LEU A 231 -74.17 -40.77 -55.79
CA LEU A 231 -74.98 -41.95 -56.09
C LEU A 231 -75.77 -42.41 -54.86
N ARG A 232 -76.72 -41.58 -54.44
CA ARG A 232 -77.91 -42.07 -53.74
C ARG A 232 -79.16 -41.36 -54.22
#